data_AF-A0A932Q5Z9-F1
#
_entry.id   AF-A0A932Q5Z9-F1
#
_cell.length_a   1.000
_cell.length_b   1.000
_cell.length_c   1.000
_cell.angle_alpha   90.00
_cell.angle_beta   90.00
_cell.angle_gamma   90.00
#
_symmetry.space_group_name_H-M   'P 1'
#
loop_
_entity.id
_entity.type
_entity.pdbx_description
1 polymer ?
#
loop_
_entity_poly.entity_id
_entity_poly.type
_entity_poly.pdbx_seq_one_letter_code
_entity_poly.pdbx_strand_id
1 'polypeptide(L)' 'MTKWRVEILNYFLSRITNARTEGFNNKAKVVKRRAYGYRSFRNYRLKVLTACV' A
#
# COMPACT_ATOMS: atom_id res chain seq x y z
N MET A 1 7.69 -10.52 -23.05
CA MET A 1 7.64 -9.09 -22.66
C MET A 1 6.30 -8.42 -23.04
N THR A 2 5.15 -9.06 -22.81
CA THR A 2 3.83 -8.50 -23.21
C THR A 2 2.80 -8.42 -22.08
N LYS A 3 3.08 -9.03 -20.92
CA LYS A 3 2.11 -9.24 -19.84
C LYS A 3 1.46 -7.97 -19.29
N TRP A 4 2.18 -6.84 -19.28
CA TRP A 4 1.72 -5.58 -18.68
C TRP A 4 1.53 -4.46 -19.70
N ARG A 5 1.64 -4.77 -20.99
CA ARG A 5 1.65 -3.76 -22.06
C ARG A 5 0.32 -3.00 -22.13
N VAL A 6 -0.80 -3.69 -21.88
CA VAL A 6 -2.14 -3.07 -21.92
C VAL A 6 -2.34 -2.13 -20.74
N GLU A 7 -1.94 -2.55 -19.54
CA GLU A 7 -2.06 -1.78 -18.30
C GLU A 7 -1.18 -0.53 -18.34
N ILE A 8 0.05 -0.66 -18.84
CA ILE A 8 0.97 0.48 -19.04
C ILE A 8 0.41 1.47 -20.05
N LEU A 9 -0.18 1.01 -21.16
CA LEU A 9 -0.79 1.91 -22.15
C LEU A 9 -2.08 2.56 -21.64
N ASN A 10 -2.90 1.82 -20.89
CA ASN A 10 -4.13 2.34 -20.26
C ASN A 10 -3.87 3.44 -19.23
N TYR A 11 -2.65 3.54 -18.67
CA TYR A 11 -2.25 4.65 -17.82
C TYR A 11 -2.38 6.00 -18.53
N PHE A 12 -2.04 6.10 -19.81
CA PHE A 12 -2.09 7.38 -20.54
C PHE A 12 -3.51 7.87 -20.81
N LEU A 13 -4.48 6.96 -20.85
CA LEU A 13 -5.91 7.27 -21.02
C LEU A 13 -6.57 7.59 -19.67
N SER A 14 -6.36 6.76 -18.65
CA SER A 14 -7.07 6.83 -17.38
C SER A 14 -6.34 7.64 -16.29
N ARG A 15 -5.03 7.83 -16.42
CA ARG A 15 -4.11 8.40 -15.41
C ARG A 15 -4.21 7.75 -14.02
N ILE A 16 -4.74 6.54 -13.93
CA ILE A 16 -4.85 5.80 -12.67
C ILE A 16 -3.46 5.31 -12.27
N THR A 17 -2.91 5.87 -11.19
CA THR A 17 -1.63 5.45 -10.61
C THR A 17 -1.84 4.50 -9.43
N ASN A 18 -0.85 3.65 -9.17
CA ASN A 18 -0.78 2.86 -7.93
C ASN A 18 -0.33 3.70 -6.72
N ALA A 19 -0.17 5.03 -6.86
CA ALA A 19 0.41 5.90 -5.86
C ALA A 19 -0.35 5.88 -4.53
N ARG A 20 -1.69 5.82 -4.57
CA ARG A 20 -2.52 5.71 -3.36
C ARG A 20 -2.24 4.40 -2.61
N THR A 21 -2.20 3.28 -3.32
CA THR A 21 -1.88 1.96 -2.76
C THR A 21 -0.47 1.94 -2.17
N GLU A 22 0.49 2.52 -2.87
CA GLU A 22 1.88 2.63 -2.40
C GLU A 22 1.99 3.49 -1.14
N GLY A 23 1.23 4.58 -1.06
CA GLY A 23 1.11 5.41 0.13
C GLY A 23 0.64 4.61 1.35
N PHE A 24 -0.43 3.84 1.20
CA PHE A 24 -0.93 2.96 2.26
C PHE A 24 0.08 1.89 2.66
N ASN A 25 0.73 1.24 1.69
CA ASN A 25 1.75 0.22 1.94
C ASN A 25 2.95 0.80 2.71
N ASN A 26 3.38 2.02 2.37
CA ASN A 26 4.46 2.70 3.08
C ASN A 26 4.06 3.07 4.50
N LYS A 27 2.85 3.59 4.72
CA LYS A 27 2.34 3.91 6.06
C LYS A 27 2.25 2.65 6.94
N ALA A 28 1.78 1.55 6.39
CA ALA A 28 1.73 0.25 7.06
C ALA A 28 3.14 -0.26 7.45
N LYS A 29 4.13 -0.13 6.56
CA LYS A 29 5.54 -0.43 6.86
C LYS A 29 6.11 0.44 7.98
N VAL A 30 5.77 1.73 8.00
CA VAL A 30 6.18 2.66 9.07
C VAL A 30 5.56 2.26 10.41
N VAL A 31 4.26 1.95 10.45
CA VAL A 31 3.58 1.46 11.66
C VAL A 31 4.26 0.21 12.20
N LYS A 32 4.58 -0.76 11.34
CA LYS A 32 5.30 -1.98 11.73
C LYS A 32 6.70 -1.67 12.29
N ARG A 33 7.46 -0.77 11.67
CA ARG A 33 8.80 -0.38 12.11
C ARG A 33 8.79 0.36 13.45
N ARG A 34 7.87 1.31 13.65
CA ARG A 34 7.73 2.07 14.91
C ARG A 34 7.41 1.19 16.12
N ALA A 35 6.72 0.09 15.90
CA ALA A 35 6.41 -0.88 16.94
C ALA A 35 7.53 -1.91 17.19
N TYR A 36 8.63 -1.87 16.43
CA TYR A 36 9.66 -2.91 16.40
C TYR A 36 9.10 -4.32 16.11
N GLY A 37 8.03 -4.36 15.30
CA GLY A 37 7.30 -5.59 14.99
C GLY A 37 6.05 -5.81 15.85
N TYR A 38 5.10 -6.56 15.30
CA TYR A 38 3.87 -6.93 16.01
C TYR A 38 3.84 -8.44 16.20
N ARG A 39 3.55 -8.90 17.42
CA ARG A 39 3.32 -10.33 17.72
C ARG A 39 1.93 -10.80 17.29
N SER A 40 0.95 -9.90 17.30
CA SER A 40 -0.43 -10.19 16.91
C SER A 40 -0.83 -9.39 15.68
N PHE A 41 -1.29 -10.09 14.63
CA PHE A 41 -1.80 -9.46 13.42
C PHE A 41 -3.04 -8.59 13.70
N ARG A 42 -3.89 -8.99 14.66
CA ARG A 42 -5.07 -8.22 15.06
C ARG A 42 -4.67 -6.83 15.57
N ASN A 43 -3.63 -6.75 16.40
CA ASN A 43 -3.13 -5.47 16.93
C ASN A 43 -2.46 -4.63 15.84
N TYR A 44 -1.72 -5.26 14.93
CA TYR A 44 -1.17 -4.58 13.75
C TYR A 44 -2.29 -3.98 12.89
N ARG A 45 -3.32 -4.77 12.57
CA ARG A 45 -4.47 -4.33 11.76
C ARG A 45 -5.17 -3.13 12.40
N LEU A 46 -5.47 -3.19 13.69
CA LEU A 46 -6.08 -2.06 14.40
C LEU A 46 -5.22 -0.79 14.32
N LYS A 47 -3.89 -0.93 14.44
CA LYS A 47 -2.99 0.23 14.34
C LYS A 47 -2.88 0.79 12.92
N VAL A 48 -2.87 -0.07 11.90
CA VAL A 48 -2.87 0.38 10.51
C VAL A 48 -4.18 1.09 10.16
N LEU A 49 -5.34 0.54 10.58
CA LEU A 49 -6.64 1.16 10.32
C LEU A 49 -6.76 2.55 10.96
N THR A 50 -6.24 2.72 12.18
CA THR A 50 -6.22 4.02 12.86
C THR A 50 -5.20 4.99 12.27
N ALA A 51 -4.09 4.50 11.71
CA ALA A 51 -3.06 5.33 11.09
C ALA A 51 -3.39 5.77 9.65
N CYS A 52 -4.18 4.98 8.93
CA CYS A 52 -4.51 5.17 7.51
C CYS A 52 -5.90 5.75 7.25
N VAL A 53 -6.48 6.44 8.24
CA VAL A 53 -7.70 7.26 8.07
C VAL A 53 -7.39 8.50 7.22
#